data_AF-A0AAV2Z791-F1
#
_entry.id   AF-A0AAV2Z791-F1
#
_cell.length_a   1.000
_cell.length_b   1.000
_cell.length_c   1.000
_cell.angle_alpha   90.00
_cell.angle_beta   90.00
_cell.angle_gamma   90.00
#
_symmetry.space_group_name_H-M   'P 1'
#
loop_
_entity.id
_entity.type
_entity.pdbx_description
1 polymer ?
#
loop_
_entity_poly.entity_id
_entity_poly.type
_entity_poly.pdbx_seq_one_letter_code
_entity_poly.pdbx_strand_id
1 'polypeptide(L)'
;MLVPVVISVKVGTIAKSSHTNVPDDQGTFESFVVAVEERVSASLAAYEMRTIRADRSLYLKPSKHATQSQLLPLSDDTFRQCVAVALSNHGKRKKDTAPCTIEVFAFAFAARETSADTTSIRRATVPRVQHAARSIDEYLQESGDIRFGNMARTHWAISQARQADRTPMELPTTATFRQLQHLDEMGENLAASETDTSEFRVITARIHGSPDLQLSINLRPALGLPSYSLVADGIFHSFVPPGVPTEAYDIDRMGDSS
;
A
#
# COMPACT_ATOMS: atom_id res chain seq x y z
N MET A 1 -35.70 7.02 42.18
CA MET A 1 -36.26 6.98 40.81
C MET A 1 -35.15 6.58 39.86
N LEU A 2 -35.24 5.41 39.24
CA LEU A 2 -34.29 4.97 38.21
C LEU A 2 -34.58 5.78 36.95
N VAL A 3 -33.60 6.56 36.49
CA VAL A 3 -33.70 7.32 35.23
C VAL A 3 -33.79 6.31 34.09
N PRO A 4 -34.77 6.42 33.18
CA PRO A 4 -34.85 5.51 32.03
C PRO A 4 -33.59 5.70 31.18
N VAL A 5 -32.82 4.62 31.06
CA VAL A 5 -31.61 4.58 30.25
C VAL A 5 -32.03 4.19 28.84
N VAL A 6 -31.72 5.02 27.85
CA VAL A 6 -31.94 4.69 26.44
C VAL A 6 -30.62 4.21 25.88
N ILE A 7 -30.58 2.99 25.35
CA ILE A 7 -29.35 2.44 24.78
C ILE A 7 -29.40 2.64 23.27
N SER A 8 -28.55 3.52 22.75
CA SER A 8 -28.45 3.75 21.30
C SER A 8 -27.41 2.79 20.72
N VAL A 9 -27.86 1.82 19.93
CA VAL A 9 -27.02 0.87 19.22
C VAL A 9 -26.63 1.47 17.88
N LYS A 10 -25.33 1.71 17.71
CA LYS A 10 -24.75 2.14 16.44
C LYS A 10 -24.25 0.92 15.68
N VAL A 11 -24.85 0.67 14.52
CA VAL A 11 -24.54 -0.45 13.62
C VAL A 11 -23.93 0.12 12.35
N GLY A 12 -22.69 -0.22 12.01
CA GLY A 12 -22.10 0.34 10.81
C GLY A 12 -20.71 -0.17 10.46
N THR A 13 -20.32 0.20 9.23
CA THR A 13 -18.93 0.17 8.76
C THR A 13 -18.25 1.50 9.08
N ILE A 14 -16.93 1.58 8.89
CA ILE A 14 -16.11 2.80 9.12
C ILE A 14 -16.69 4.04 8.41
N ALA A 15 -17.41 3.87 7.28
CA ALA A 15 -17.96 4.96 6.48
C ALA A 15 -19.48 5.18 6.58
N LYS A 16 -20.26 4.23 7.12
CA LYS A 16 -21.74 4.33 7.16
C LYS A 16 -22.30 3.66 8.40
N SER A 17 -23.01 4.42 9.22
CA SER A 17 -23.63 3.93 10.47
C SER A 17 -25.12 4.23 10.54
N SER A 18 -25.90 3.22 10.91
CA SER A 18 -27.28 3.34 11.35
C SER A 18 -27.34 3.46 12.88
N HIS A 19 -28.34 4.21 13.37
CA HIS A 19 -28.61 4.41 14.79
C HIS A 19 -29.96 3.78 15.12
N THR A 20 -29.99 2.91 16.11
CA THR A 20 -31.25 2.34 16.61
C THR A 20 -31.30 2.42 18.13
N ASN A 21 -32.41 2.88 18.67
CA ASN A 21 -32.59 2.93 20.12
C ASN A 21 -33.20 1.62 20.60
N VAL A 22 -32.66 1.11 21.71
CA VAL A 22 -33.14 -0.05 22.46
C VAL A 22 -33.51 0.47 23.86
N PRO A 23 -34.76 0.29 24.30
CA PRO A 23 -35.13 0.60 25.68
C PRO A 23 -34.42 -0.39 26.63
N ASP A 24 -33.84 0.14 27.71
CA ASP A 24 -33.28 -0.69 28.78
C ASP A 24 -34.42 -1.19 29.69
N ASP A 25 -34.66 -2.50 29.69
CA ASP A 25 -35.66 -3.17 30.55
C ASP A 25 -35.05 -3.71 31.86
N GLN A 26 -33.89 -3.20 32.30
CA GLN A 26 -33.24 -3.64 33.56
C GLN A 26 -33.00 -5.16 33.68
N GLY A 27 -32.95 -5.85 32.55
CA GLY A 27 -32.74 -7.30 32.48
C GLY A 27 -31.29 -7.71 32.72
N THR A 28 -31.06 -9.03 32.72
CA THR A 28 -29.72 -9.64 32.67
C THR A 28 -28.94 -9.22 31.41
N PHE A 29 -27.61 -9.32 31.43
CA PHE A 29 -26.77 -9.04 30.26
C PHE A 29 -27.20 -9.88 29.05
N GLU A 30 -27.61 -11.13 29.27
CA GLU A 30 -28.09 -12.02 28.22
C GLU A 30 -29.34 -11.48 27.52
N SER A 31 -30.37 -11.07 28.27
CA SER A 31 -31.55 -10.42 27.70
C SER A 31 -31.23 -9.12 26.96
N PHE A 32 -30.25 -8.36 27.44
CA PHE A 32 -29.77 -7.15 26.77
C PHE A 32 -29.10 -7.48 25.44
N VAL A 33 -28.21 -8.47 25.40
CA VAL A 33 -27.54 -8.92 24.17
C VAL A 33 -28.57 -9.40 23.15
N VAL A 34 -29.58 -10.18 23.55
CA VAL A 34 -30.64 -10.65 22.65
C VAL A 34 -31.41 -9.48 22.02
N ALA A 35 -31.82 -8.50 22.82
CA ALA A 35 -32.53 -7.32 22.33
C ALA A 35 -31.66 -6.46 21.37
N VAL A 36 -30.37 -6.33 21.67
CA VAL A 36 -29.41 -5.66 20.79
C VAL A 36 -29.22 -6.44 19.49
N GLU A 37 -29.03 -7.76 19.55
CA GLU A 37 -28.85 -8.61 18.36
C GLU A 37 -30.08 -8.56 17.45
N GLU A 38 -31.29 -8.66 17.99
CA GLU A 38 -32.53 -8.55 17.20
C GLU A 38 -32.58 -7.23 16.42
N ARG A 39 -32.21 -6.12 17.09
CA ARG A 39 -32.19 -4.79 16.48
C ARG A 39 -31.06 -4.62 15.46
N VAL A 40 -29.89 -5.20 15.74
CA VAL A 40 -28.75 -5.25 14.82
C VAL A 40 -29.14 -6.04 13.58
N SER A 41 -29.71 -7.23 13.72
CA SER A 41 -30.19 -8.06 12.61
C SER A 41 -31.23 -7.34 11.75
N ALA A 42 -32.22 -6.70 12.37
CA ALA A 42 -33.21 -5.89 11.65
C ALA A 42 -32.55 -4.71 10.90
N SER A 43 -31.56 -4.06 11.51
CA SER A 43 -30.82 -2.97 10.88
C SER A 43 -29.96 -3.45 9.72
N LEU A 44 -29.28 -4.60 9.86
CA LEU A 44 -28.44 -5.19 8.81
C LEU A 44 -29.27 -5.69 7.61
N ALA A 45 -30.49 -6.19 7.86
CA ALA A 45 -31.42 -6.58 6.80
C ALA A 45 -31.85 -5.40 5.91
N ALA A 46 -31.81 -4.16 6.44
CA ALA A 46 -32.11 -2.95 5.68
C ALA A 46 -30.92 -2.44 4.83
N TYR A 47 -29.73 -3.02 4.95
CA TYR A 47 -28.60 -2.64 4.10
C TYR A 47 -28.73 -3.33 2.73
N GLU A 48 -28.65 -2.54 1.65
CA GLU A 48 -28.64 -3.03 0.26
C GLU A 48 -27.50 -4.02 -0.03
N MET A 49 -26.35 -3.82 0.61
CA MET A 49 -25.19 -4.68 0.46
C MET A 49 -25.19 -5.73 1.57
N ARG A 50 -24.92 -7.00 1.21
CA ARG A 50 -24.79 -8.08 2.19
C ARG A 50 -23.81 -7.66 3.28
N THR A 51 -24.25 -7.66 4.52
CA THR A 51 -23.44 -7.27 5.69
C THR A 51 -23.32 -8.47 6.61
N ILE A 52 -22.09 -8.84 6.95
CA ILE A 52 -21.81 -9.93 7.88
C ILE A 52 -21.19 -9.33 9.14
N ARG A 53 -21.78 -9.67 10.27
CA ARG A 53 -21.21 -9.38 11.58
C ARG A 53 -20.41 -10.59 12.06
N ALA A 54 -19.11 -10.57 11.81
CA ALA A 54 -18.20 -11.63 12.26
C ALA A 54 -17.93 -11.54 13.77
N ASP A 55 -17.89 -10.32 14.32
CA ASP A 55 -17.67 -10.08 15.74
C ASP A 55 -18.99 -9.71 16.44
N ARG A 56 -19.40 -10.53 17.42
CA ARG A 56 -20.57 -10.29 18.27
C ARG A 56 -20.26 -9.47 19.52
N SER A 57 -19.01 -9.07 19.71
CA SER A 57 -18.62 -8.19 20.81
C SER A 57 -19.39 -6.88 20.73
N LEU A 58 -19.81 -6.39 21.91
CA LEU A 58 -20.46 -5.11 22.09
C LEU A 58 -19.52 -4.19 22.84
N TYR A 59 -19.55 -2.91 22.49
CA TYR A 59 -18.69 -1.91 23.14
C TYR A 59 -19.53 -0.74 23.64
N LEU A 60 -19.29 -0.29 24.86
CA LEU A 60 -19.94 0.87 25.43
C LEU A 60 -19.05 2.10 25.29
N LYS A 61 -19.67 3.22 24.92
CA LYS A 61 -18.99 4.51 24.88
C LYS A 61 -19.16 5.24 26.21
N PRO A 62 -18.08 5.45 26.99
CA PRO A 62 -18.18 5.96 28.37
C PRO A 62 -18.51 7.45 28.47
N SER A 63 -18.32 8.22 27.38
CA SER A 63 -18.65 9.65 27.33
C SER A 63 -18.95 10.10 25.89
N LYS A 64 -19.65 11.24 25.71
CA LYS A 64 -20.04 11.76 24.39
C LYS A 64 -18.84 11.99 23.45
N HIS A 65 -17.70 12.39 24.02
CA HIS A 65 -16.46 12.71 23.30
C HIS A 65 -15.44 11.57 23.31
N ALA A 66 -15.79 10.40 23.85
CA ALA A 66 -14.88 9.26 23.85
C ALA A 66 -14.54 8.84 22.41
N THR A 67 -13.24 8.67 22.14
CA THR A 67 -12.74 8.17 20.87
C THR A 67 -12.92 6.65 20.77
N GLN A 68 -12.73 6.08 19.58
CA GLN A 68 -12.89 4.64 19.37
C GLN A 68 -11.93 3.80 20.25
N SER A 69 -10.73 4.29 20.54
CA SER A 69 -9.76 3.63 21.43
C SER A 69 -10.18 3.63 22.90
N GLN A 70 -11.19 4.42 23.27
CA GLN A 70 -11.72 4.55 24.63
C GLN A 70 -13.04 3.80 24.82
N LEU A 71 -13.47 3.02 23.82
CA LEU A 71 -14.65 2.17 23.93
C LEU A 71 -14.36 1.01 24.90
N LEU A 72 -15.32 0.71 25.77
CA LEU A 72 -15.20 -0.33 26.78
C LEU A 72 -15.88 -1.61 26.28
N PRO A 73 -15.19 -2.77 26.23
CA PRO A 73 -15.81 -4.02 25.85
C PRO A 73 -16.84 -4.45 26.90
N LEU A 74 -18.01 -4.85 26.44
CA LEU A 74 -19.09 -5.36 27.28
C LEU A 74 -19.03 -6.88 27.34
N SER A 75 -19.03 -7.39 28.56
CA SER A 75 -19.20 -8.79 28.95
C SER A 75 -20.16 -8.84 30.12
N ASP A 76 -20.61 -10.03 30.51
CA ASP A 76 -21.50 -10.20 31.67
C ASP A 76 -20.91 -9.56 32.94
N ASP A 77 -19.61 -9.80 33.18
CA ASP A 77 -18.89 -9.27 34.34
C ASP A 77 -18.68 -7.74 34.29
N THR A 78 -18.45 -7.18 33.10
CA THR A 78 -18.11 -5.75 32.96
C THR A 78 -19.33 -4.87 32.72
N PHE A 79 -20.46 -5.43 32.31
CA PHE A 79 -21.64 -4.69 31.87
C PHE A 79 -22.12 -3.67 32.92
N ARG A 80 -22.37 -4.14 34.16
CA ARG A 80 -22.86 -3.27 35.24
C ARG A 80 -21.88 -2.16 35.60
N GLN A 81 -20.59 -2.47 35.61
CA GLN A 81 -19.55 -1.49 35.89
C GLN A 81 -19.48 -0.43 34.80
N CYS A 82 -19.51 -0.82 33.52
CA CYS A 82 -19.48 0.10 32.39
C CYS A 82 -20.72 1.02 32.36
N VAL A 83 -21.90 0.47 32.66
CA VAL A 83 -23.15 1.26 32.78
C VAL A 83 -23.05 2.26 33.94
N ALA A 84 -22.55 1.84 35.11
CA ALA A 84 -22.35 2.74 36.25
C ALA A 84 -21.36 3.87 35.95
N VAL A 85 -20.27 3.58 35.22
CA VAL A 85 -19.30 4.59 34.76
C VAL A 85 -19.95 5.59 33.80
N ALA A 86 -20.74 5.11 32.84
CA ALA A 86 -21.45 5.97 31.89
C ALA A 86 -22.46 6.88 32.61
N LEU A 87 -23.24 6.34 33.55
CA LEU A 87 -24.19 7.08 34.37
C LEU A 87 -23.50 8.12 35.26
N SER A 88 -22.39 7.77 35.91
CA SER A 88 -21.59 8.69 36.71
C SER A 88 -21.06 9.85 35.85
N ASN A 89 -20.58 9.56 34.65
CA ASN A 89 -20.11 10.56 33.71
C ASN A 89 -21.24 11.46 33.18
N HIS A 90 -22.45 10.93 33.03
CA HIS A 90 -23.63 11.73 32.68
C HIS A 90 -24.03 12.66 33.83
N GLY A 91 -24.10 12.16 35.07
CA GLY A 91 -24.47 12.94 36.25
C GLY A 91 -23.51 14.10 36.58
N LYS A 92 -22.24 14.01 36.14
CA LYS A 92 -21.26 15.10 36.26
C LYS A 92 -21.55 16.28 35.31
N ARG A 93 -22.48 16.14 34.37
CA ARG A 93 -22.83 17.21 33.42
C ARG A 93 -23.82 18.19 34.06
N LYS A 94 -23.32 19.37 34.45
CA LYS A 94 -24.14 20.45 35.04
C LYS A 94 -25.13 21.13 34.08
N LYS A 95 -25.07 20.86 32.77
CA LYS A 95 -25.77 21.65 31.72
C LYS A 95 -26.71 20.85 30.80
N ASP A 96 -26.85 19.54 30.99
CA ASP A 96 -27.55 18.67 30.04
C ASP A 96 -28.76 18.02 30.75
N THR A 97 -29.94 18.60 30.61
CA THR A 97 -31.22 18.08 31.16
C THR A 97 -31.80 16.95 30.30
N ALA A 98 -31.02 16.42 29.35
CA ALA A 98 -31.43 15.33 28.49
C ALA A 98 -31.48 14.00 29.26
N PRO A 99 -32.42 13.09 28.92
CA PRO A 99 -32.40 11.72 29.43
C PRO A 99 -31.05 11.06 29.15
N CYS A 100 -30.61 10.19 30.07
CA CYS A 100 -29.30 9.55 29.94
C CYS A 100 -29.34 8.50 28.82
N THR A 101 -28.77 8.84 27.67
CA THR A 101 -28.60 7.91 26.55
C THR A 101 -27.20 7.29 26.60
N ILE A 102 -27.11 5.98 26.73
CA ILE A 102 -25.85 5.23 26.65
C ILE A 102 -25.68 4.76 25.20
N GLU A 103 -24.55 5.11 24.57
CA GLU A 103 -24.25 4.63 23.21
C GLU A 103 -23.49 3.30 23.28
N VAL A 104 -24.04 2.28 22.64
CA VAL A 104 -23.43 0.95 22.46
C VAL A 104 -23.12 0.74 20.99
N PHE A 105 -21.95 0.18 20.70
CA PHE A 105 -21.42 -0.02 19.37
C PHE A 105 -21.39 -1.51 19.06
N ALA A 106 -22.03 -1.87 17.94
CA ALA A 106 -21.94 -3.18 17.32
C ALA A 106 -21.29 -2.99 15.94
N PHE A 107 -20.10 -3.55 15.76
CA PHE A 107 -19.37 -3.42 14.50
C PHE A 107 -19.82 -4.50 13.53
N ALA A 108 -20.30 -4.09 12.36
CA ALA A 108 -20.67 -5.00 11.28
C ALA A 108 -19.87 -4.64 10.04
N PHE A 109 -19.38 -5.67 9.36
CA PHE A 109 -18.63 -5.49 8.13
C PHE A 109 -19.58 -5.70 6.95
N ALA A 110 -19.53 -4.81 5.97
CA ALA A 110 -20.17 -5.09 4.71
C ALA A 110 -19.41 -6.26 4.07
N ALA A 111 -20.06 -7.41 4.00
CA ALA A 111 -19.54 -8.54 3.27
C ALA A 111 -19.70 -8.17 1.81
N ARG A 112 -18.64 -7.61 1.26
CA ARG A 112 -18.50 -7.54 -0.18
C ARG A 112 -18.62 -8.99 -0.63
N GLU A 113 -19.77 -9.35 -1.22
CA GLU A 113 -19.85 -10.56 -1.98
C GLU A 113 -18.63 -10.51 -2.88
N THR A 114 -17.76 -11.50 -2.74
CA THR A 114 -16.63 -11.71 -3.64
C THR A 114 -17.20 -12.11 -4.99
N SER A 115 -17.96 -11.21 -5.61
CA SER A 115 -18.12 -11.13 -7.04
C SER A 115 -16.70 -10.93 -7.56
N ALA A 116 -16.26 -11.88 -8.36
CA ALA A 116 -14.94 -11.97 -8.96
C ALA A 116 -14.53 -10.73 -9.79
N ASP A 117 -15.40 -9.73 -9.92
CA ASP A 117 -15.28 -8.52 -10.73
C ASP A 117 -15.04 -7.25 -9.92
N THR A 118 -14.36 -7.32 -8.78
CA THR A 118 -13.89 -6.08 -8.16
C THR A 118 -12.65 -5.56 -8.88
N THR A 119 -12.90 -4.71 -9.87
CA THR A 119 -11.95 -3.81 -10.58
C THR A 119 -11.25 -2.80 -9.66
N SER A 120 -11.27 -2.98 -8.33
CA SER A 120 -10.61 -2.06 -7.40
C SER A 120 -9.13 -2.39 -7.29
N ILE A 121 -8.29 -1.44 -7.73
CA ILE A 121 -6.84 -1.46 -7.55
C ILE A 121 -6.49 -1.81 -6.10
N ARG A 122 -5.69 -2.85 -5.91
CA ARG A 122 -5.28 -3.32 -4.58
C ARG A 122 -3.91 -2.74 -4.22
N ARG A 123 -3.62 -2.66 -2.93
CA ARG A 123 -2.29 -2.27 -2.45
C ARG A 123 -1.31 -3.42 -2.67
N ALA A 124 -0.13 -3.14 -3.20
CA ALA A 124 0.99 -4.06 -3.24
C ALA A 124 1.57 -4.25 -1.82
N THR A 125 0.95 -5.12 -1.02
CA THR A 125 1.49 -5.52 0.29
C THR A 125 2.55 -6.59 0.11
N VAL A 126 3.50 -6.68 1.06
CA VAL A 126 4.57 -7.70 1.06
C VAL A 126 4.09 -9.12 0.73
N PRO A 127 3.05 -9.68 1.39
CA PRO A 127 2.60 -11.04 1.08
C PRO A 127 2.02 -11.17 -0.34
N ARG A 128 1.39 -10.12 -0.88
CA ARG A 128 0.85 -10.13 -2.25
C ARG A 128 1.97 -10.06 -3.28
N VAL A 129 3.01 -9.26 -3.03
CA VAL A 129 4.18 -9.18 -3.90
C VAL A 129 4.91 -10.52 -3.93
N GLN A 130 5.05 -11.18 -2.78
CA GLN A 130 5.64 -12.54 -2.72
C GLN A 130 4.81 -13.58 -3.47
N HIS A 131 3.49 -13.55 -3.32
CA HIS A 131 2.60 -14.42 -4.08
C HIS A 131 2.71 -14.15 -5.58
N ALA A 132 2.67 -12.88 -5.99
CA ALA A 132 2.81 -12.49 -7.39
C ALA A 132 4.16 -12.91 -7.98
N ALA A 133 5.26 -12.76 -7.22
CA ALA A 133 6.57 -13.21 -7.64
C ALA A 133 6.60 -14.73 -7.88
N ARG A 134 6.01 -15.53 -6.99
CA ARG A 134 5.92 -16.98 -7.18
C ARG A 134 5.14 -17.35 -8.44
N SER A 135 3.99 -16.72 -8.66
CA SER A 135 3.19 -16.98 -9.85
C SER A 135 3.91 -16.56 -11.14
N ILE A 136 4.69 -15.47 -11.10
CA ILE A 136 5.56 -15.06 -12.22
C ILE A 136 6.62 -16.12 -12.49
N ASP A 137 7.21 -16.71 -11.45
CA ASP A 137 8.24 -17.74 -11.62
C ASP A 137 7.68 -19.02 -12.26
N GLU A 138 6.48 -19.43 -11.84
CA GLU A 138 5.75 -20.53 -12.45
C GLU A 138 5.49 -20.26 -13.94
N TYR A 139 4.99 -19.05 -14.27
CA TYR A 139 4.77 -18.63 -15.66
C TYR A 139 6.04 -18.60 -16.52
N LEU A 140 7.16 -18.14 -15.95
CA LEU A 140 8.45 -18.12 -16.64
C LEU A 140 9.02 -19.53 -16.86
N GLN A 141 8.81 -20.44 -15.91
CA GLN A 141 9.17 -21.85 -16.08
C GLN A 141 8.40 -22.51 -17.22
N GLU A 142 7.11 -22.21 -17.35
CA GLU A 142 6.27 -22.71 -18.46
C GLU A 142 6.64 -22.08 -19.81
N SER A 143 7.03 -20.80 -19.81
CA SER A 143 7.33 -20.04 -21.03
C SER A 143 8.74 -20.29 -21.59
N GLY A 144 9.65 -20.89 -20.81
CA GLY A 144 10.90 -21.53 -21.24
C GLY A 144 12.03 -20.65 -21.81
N ASP A 145 11.72 -19.50 -22.43
CA ASP A 145 12.68 -18.76 -23.27
C ASP A 145 12.91 -17.30 -22.83
N ILE A 146 12.22 -16.85 -21.78
CA ILE A 146 12.24 -15.44 -21.37
C ILE A 146 12.94 -15.30 -20.02
N ARG A 147 14.10 -14.62 -20.01
CA ARG A 147 14.83 -14.25 -18.79
C ARG A 147 14.69 -12.76 -18.54
N PHE A 148 14.31 -12.40 -17.32
CA PHE A 148 14.27 -11.03 -16.84
C PHE A 148 15.23 -10.88 -15.68
N GLY A 149 15.93 -9.74 -15.63
CA GLY A 149 16.71 -9.40 -14.46
C GLY A 149 15.83 -9.00 -13.26
N ASN A 150 16.51 -8.73 -12.15
CA ASN A 150 15.85 -8.57 -10.86
C ASN A 150 14.98 -7.31 -10.80
N MET A 151 15.38 -6.23 -11.48
CA MET A 151 14.66 -4.96 -11.45
C MET A 151 13.32 -5.06 -12.20
N ALA A 152 13.34 -5.59 -13.43
CA ALA A 152 12.15 -5.81 -14.23
C ALA A 152 11.18 -6.79 -13.54
N ARG A 153 11.70 -7.89 -12.97
CA ARG A 153 10.90 -8.89 -12.25
C ARG A 153 10.25 -8.31 -10.98
N THR A 154 10.98 -7.49 -10.22
CA THR A 154 10.43 -6.82 -9.03
C THR A 154 9.30 -5.86 -9.40
N HIS A 155 9.49 -5.07 -10.46
CA HIS A 155 8.45 -4.17 -10.94
C HIS A 155 7.21 -4.93 -11.42
N TRP A 156 7.40 -6.05 -12.14
CA TRP A 156 6.30 -6.90 -12.56
C TRP A 156 5.54 -7.48 -11.37
N ALA A 157 6.23 -8.02 -10.37
CA ALA A 157 5.60 -8.54 -9.15
C ALA A 157 4.79 -7.47 -8.41
N ILE A 158 5.28 -6.23 -8.36
CA ILE A 158 4.56 -5.10 -7.76
C ILE A 158 3.32 -4.73 -8.58
N SER A 159 3.43 -4.68 -9.91
CA SER A 159 2.31 -4.41 -10.80
C SER A 159 1.23 -5.48 -10.66
N GLN A 160 1.63 -6.75 -10.72
CA GLN A 160 0.74 -7.90 -10.58
C GLN A 160 0.08 -7.97 -9.20
N ALA A 161 0.80 -7.63 -8.12
CA ALA A 161 0.25 -7.61 -6.77
C ALA A 161 -0.89 -6.57 -6.58
N ARG A 162 -0.94 -5.54 -7.43
CA ARG A 162 -2.01 -4.53 -7.44
C ARG A 162 -3.26 -4.98 -8.20
N GLN A 163 -3.12 -6.00 -9.06
CA GLN A 163 -4.22 -6.55 -9.83
C GLN A 163 -5.13 -7.45 -8.96
N ALA A 164 -6.31 -7.77 -9.49
CA ALA A 164 -7.25 -8.67 -8.83
C ALA A 164 -6.73 -10.12 -8.91
N ASP A 165 -7.19 -10.98 -7.99
CA ASP A 165 -6.64 -12.34 -7.81
C ASP A 165 -6.94 -13.32 -8.99
N ARG A 166 -7.48 -12.82 -10.11
CA ARG A 166 -7.81 -13.58 -11.32
C ARG A 166 -7.42 -12.86 -12.62
N THR A 167 -6.63 -11.80 -12.54
CA THR A 167 -6.13 -11.15 -13.76
C THR A 167 -5.15 -12.11 -14.46
N PRO A 168 -5.34 -12.43 -15.75
CA PRO A 168 -4.44 -13.30 -16.48
C PRO A 168 -3.02 -12.77 -16.42
N MET A 169 -2.06 -13.70 -16.30
CA MET A 169 -0.65 -13.35 -16.23
C MET A 169 -0.17 -13.00 -17.64
N GLU A 170 0.05 -11.71 -17.87
CA GLU A 170 0.57 -11.18 -19.13
C GLU A 170 1.90 -10.45 -18.90
N LEU A 171 2.75 -10.51 -19.93
CA LEU A 171 4.01 -9.79 -19.97
C LEU A 171 3.76 -8.28 -19.97
N PRO A 172 4.34 -7.51 -19.02
CA PRO A 172 4.13 -6.07 -18.98
C PRO A 172 4.73 -5.38 -20.21
N THR A 173 3.91 -4.62 -20.93
CA THR A 173 4.37 -3.85 -22.11
C THR A 173 4.67 -2.39 -21.80
N THR A 174 4.61 -1.99 -20.54
CA THR A 174 4.82 -0.60 -20.09
C THR A 174 6.23 -0.10 -20.39
N ALA A 175 6.37 1.19 -20.69
CA ALA A 175 7.67 1.83 -20.93
C ALA A 175 8.65 1.65 -19.76
N THR A 176 8.16 1.75 -18.52
CA THR A 176 8.97 1.53 -17.30
C THR A 176 9.51 0.11 -17.21
N PHE A 177 8.71 -0.90 -17.58
CA PHE A 177 9.19 -2.29 -17.60
C PHE A 177 10.32 -2.49 -18.62
N ARG A 178 10.20 -1.92 -19.82
CA ARG A 178 11.26 -1.96 -20.84
C ARG A 178 12.53 -1.25 -20.39
N GLN A 179 12.40 -0.10 -19.70
CA GLN A 179 13.54 0.62 -19.13
C GLN A 179 14.25 -0.21 -18.07
N LEU A 180 13.50 -0.85 -17.17
CA LEU A 180 14.08 -1.71 -16.13
C LEU A 180 14.73 -2.96 -16.70
N GLN A 181 14.16 -3.54 -17.77
CA GLN A 181 14.79 -4.64 -18.50
C GLN A 181 16.14 -4.20 -19.10
N HIS A 182 16.19 -3.03 -19.73
CA HIS A 182 17.44 -2.48 -20.25
C HIS A 182 18.47 -2.18 -19.15
N LEU A 183 18.04 -1.72 -17.97
CA LEU A 183 18.93 -1.53 -16.82
C LEU A 183 19.47 -2.85 -16.26
N ASP A 184 18.64 -3.90 -16.25
CA ASP A 184 19.07 -5.25 -15.89
C ASP A 184 20.15 -5.76 -16.87
N GLU A 185 19.93 -5.60 -18.19
CA GLU A 185 20.92 -5.96 -19.23
C GLU A 185 22.24 -5.19 -19.07
N MET A 186 22.16 -3.88 -18.78
CA MET A 186 23.34 -3.06 -18.51
C MET A 186 24.08 -3.50 -17.23
N GLY A 187 23.35 -3.85 -16.17
CA GLY A 187 23.94 -4.34 -14.93
C GLY A 187 24.71 -5.65 -15.12
N GLU A 188 24.18 -6.58 -15.91
CA GLU A 188 24.88 -7.81 -16.26
C GLU A 188 26.14 -7.56 -17.10
N ASN A 189 26.07 -6.64 -18.07
CA ASN A 189 27.22 -6.24 -18.88
C ASN A 189 28.32 -5.56 -18.04
N LEU A 190 27.94 -4.71 -17.08
CA LEU A 190 28.87 -4.08 -16.14
C LEU A 190 29.54 -5.10 -15.22
N ALA A 191 28.76 -6.04 -14.67
CA ALA A 191 29.31 -7.12 -13.85
C ALA A 191 30.28 -8.01 -14.64
N ALA A 192 29.99 -8.28 -15.92
CA ALA A 192 30.89 -9.03 -16.79
C ALA A 192 32.19 -8.26 -17.10
N SER A 193 32.12 -6.94 -17.27
CA SER A 193 33.27 -6.09 -17.59
C SER A 193 34.12 -5.73 -16.37
N GLU A 194 33.56 -5.66 -15.15
CA GLU A 194 34.34 -5.47 -13.92
C GLU A 194 35.37 -6.58 -13.68
N THR A 195 35.06 -7.82 -14.08
CA THR A 195 36.00 -8.95 -14.03
C THR A 195 37.27 -8.73 -14.89
N ASP A 196 37.23 -7.83 -15.88
CA ASP A 196 38.32 -7.57 -16.82
C ASP A 196 39.08 -6.25 -16.51
N THR A 197 38.65 -5.49 -15.49
CA THR A 197 39.20 -4.14 -15.20
C THR A 197 40.43 -4.12 -14.28
N SER A 198 41.11 -5.25 -14.11
CA SER A 198 42.53 -5.22 -13.73
C SER A 198 43.40 -4.80 -14.93
N GLU A 199 43.04 -3.69 -15.58
CA GLU A 199 43.72 -3.18 -16.77
C GLU A 199 45.03 -2.53 -16.33
N PHE A 200 46.06 -3.35 -16.11
CA PHE A 200 47.43 -2.86 -16.01
C PHE A 200 47.80 -2.19 -17.33
N ARG A 201 48.07 -0.89 -17.30
CA ARG A 201 48.52 -0.15 -18.48
C ARG A 201 50.03 -0.05 -18.46
N VAL A 202 50.65 -0.40 -19.61
CA VAL A 202 52.09 -0.23 -19.81
C VAL A 202 52.36 1.25 -20.08
N ILE A 203 53.11 1.88 -19.19
CA ILE A 203 53.62 3.23 -19.36
C ILE A 203 55.13 3.18 -19.59
N THR A 204 55.62 4.04 -20.46
CA THR A 204 57.05 4.22 -20.68
C THR A 204 57.55 5.36 -19.80
N ALA A 205 58.43 5.06 -18.84
CA ALA A 205 59.02 6.02 -17.92
C ALA A 205 60.52 6.17 -18.19
N ARG A 206 61.01 7.40 -18.13
CA ARG A 206 62.45 7.71 -18.23
C ARG A 206 62.91 8.40 -16.95
N ILE A 207 63.85 7.80 -16.24
CA ILE A 207 64.34 8.33 -14.95
C ILE A 207 65.78 8.79 -15.13
N HIS A 208 66.06 10.06 -14.84
CA HIS A 208 67.43 10.63 -14.82
C HIS A 208 68.28 10.35 -16.07
N GLY A 209 67.67 10.39 -17.27
CA GLY A 209 68.39 10.18 -18.53
C GLY A 209 68.71 8.72 -18.86
N SER A 210 68.15 7.76 -18.13
CA SER A 210 68.20 6.33 -18.45
C SER A 210 67.49 6.02 -19.78
N PRO A 211 67.73 4.85 -20.41
CA PRO A 211 66.84 4.35 -21.45
C PRO A 211 65.42 4.14 -20.92
N ASP A 212 64.47 4.13 -21.84
CA ASP A 212 63.03 4.00 -21.58
C ASP A 212 62.71 2.69 -20.86
N LEU A 213 62.06 2.79 -19.69
CA LEU A 213 61.62 1.67 -18.88
C LEU A 213 60.11 1.49 -19.06
N GLN A 214 59.68 0.30 -19.50
CA GLN A 214 58.26 -0.04 -19.54
C GLN A 214 57.81 -0.53 -18.16
N LEU A 215 56.85 0.16 -17.56
CA LEU A 215 56.25 -0.16 -16.27
C LEU A 215 54.77 -0.51 -16.48
N SER A 216 54.34 -1.64 -15.93
CA SER A 216 52.94 -2.06 -15.95
C SER A 216 52.29 -1.65 -14.63
N ILE A 217 51.40 -0.65 -14.65
CA ILE A 217 50.84 -0.06 -13.44
C ILE A 217 49.31 -0.01 -13.54
N ASN A 218 48.65 -0.33 -12.44
CA ASN A 218 47.23 -0.04 -12.27
C ASN A 218 47.07 1.42 -11.80
N LEU A 219 46.69 2.31 -12.71
CA LEU A 219 46.67 3.76 -12.47
C LEU A 219 45.47 4.23 -11.62
N ARG A 220 44.34 3.51 -11.62
CA ARG A 220 43.13 3.97 -10.92
C ARG A 220 43.31 4.04 -9.39
N PRO A 221 43.81 3.00 -8.70
CA PRO A 221 44.09 3.08 -7.27
C PRO A 221 45.16 4.13 -6.95
N ALA A 222 46.18 4.26 -7.80
CA ALA A 222 47.27 5.21 -7.61
C ALA A 222 46.80 6.68 -7.71
N LEU A 223 45.77 6.95 -8.52
CA LEU A 223 45.17 8.27 -8.71
C LEU A 223 43.96 8.52 -7.80
N GLY A 224 43.59 7.58 -6.92
CA GLY A 224 42.40 7.69 -6.06
C GLY A 224 41.08 7.70 -6.84
N LEU A 225 41.07 7.17 -8.07
CA LEU A 225 39.88 7.10 -8.89
C LEU A 225 39.01 5.91 -8.46
N PRO A 226 37.67 6.02 -8.54
CA PRO A 226 36.78 4.89 -8.28
C PRO A 226 37.07 3.70 -9.20
N SER A 227 36.80 2.49 -8.70
CA SER A 227 37.06 1.24 -9.43
C SER A 227 36.24 1.13 -10.71
N TYR A 228 35.09 1.79 -10.78
CA TYR A 228 34.22 1.85 -11.95
C TYR A 228 34.60 3.00 -12.90
N SER A 229 34.27 2.86 -14.19
CA SER A 229 34.51 3.94 -15.17
C SER A 229 33.66 5.18 -14.85
N LEU A 230 34.28 6.35 -14.78
CA LEU A 230 33.58 7.63 -14.59
C LEU A 230 32.86 8.11 -15.85
N VAL A 231 33.29 7.61 -17.00
CA VAL A 231 32.56 7.72 -18.25
C VAL A 231 31.77 6.43 -18.34
N ALA A 232 30.46 6.49 -18.09
CA ALA A 232 29.61 5.33 -18.26
C ALA A 232 29.88 4.75 -19.66
N ASP A 233 30.19 3.46 -19.76
CA ASP A 233 30.24 2.73 -21.04
C ASP A 233 28.81 2.60 -21.60
N GLY A 234 28.18 3.75 -21.87
CA GLY A 234 26.77 3.89 -22.23
C GLY A 234 26.35 5.36 -22.37
N ILE A 235 25.32 5.56 -23.21
CA ILE A 235 24.55 6.78 -23.56
C ILE A 235 25.37 7.98 -24.08
N PHE A 236 26.46 8.38 -23.41
CA PHE A 236 27.24 9.58 -23.77
C PHE A 236 28.47 9.29 -24.62
N HIS A 237 28.87 8.03 -24.76
CA HIS A 237 30.02 7.66 -25.61
C HIS A 237 29.77 7.86 -27.11
N SER A 238 28.51 7.83 -27.55
CA SER A 238 28.09 7.96 -28.94
C SER A 238 27.14 9.14 -29.19
N PHE A 239 27.01 10.06 -28.23
CA PHE A 239 26.17 11.23 -28.42
C PHE A 239 26.83 12.16 -29.44
N VAL A 240 26.38 12.07 -30.70
CA VAL A 240 26.64 13.06 -31.73
C VAL A 240 25.52 14.10 -31.60
N PRO A 241 25.79 15.32 -31.12
CA PRO A 241 24.77 16.36 -31.09
C PRO A 241 24.22 16.55 -32.51
N PRO A 242 22.89 16.57 -32.70
CA PRO A 242 22.33 16.86 -34.01
C PRO A 242 22.84 18.24 -34.45
N GLY A 243 23.30 18.32 -35.69
CA GLY A 243 23.73 19.59 -36.28
C GLY A 243 22.63 20.63 -36.12
N VAL A 244 22.99 21.82 -35.66
CA VAL A 244 22.07 22.93 -35.45
C VAL A 244 21.26 23.13 -36.75
N PRO A 245 19.92 23.05 -36.73
CA PRO A 245 19.13 23.34 -37.92
C PRO A 245 19.39 24.78 -38.34
N THR A 246 19.89 25.00 -39.56
CA THR A 246 20.29 26.32 -40.03
C THR A 246 19.13 27.31 -40.11
N GLU A 247 17.87 26.87 -40.14
CA GLU A 247 16.72 27.77 -40.22
C GLU A 247 15.53 27.22 -39.43
N ALA A 248 15.30 27.79 -38.24
CA ALA A 248 14.01 27.70 -37.60
C ALA A 248 13.10 28.73 -38.27
N TYR A 249 12.26 28.28 -39.22
CA TYR A 249 11.22 29.14 -39.76
C TYR A 249 10.19 29.40 -38.65
N ASP A 250 10.05 30.67 -38.28
CA ASP A 250 9.07 31.18 -37.34
C ASP A 250 7.68 31.10 -37.97
N ILE A 251 6.90 30.07 -37.62
CA ILE A 251 5.53 29.90 -38.11
C ILE A 251 4.58 30.60 -37.14
N ASP A 252 4.73 31.91 -37.01
CA ASP A 252 3.72 32.75 -36.38
C ASP A 252 2.88 33.47 -37.46
N ARG A 253 1.59 33.07 -37.49
CA ARG A 253 0.43 33.90 -37.80
C ARG A 253 0.22 34.37 -39.25
N MET A 254 -0.60 33.61 -40.00
CA MET A 254 -1.58 34.13 -40.98
C MET A 254 -2.68 33.07 -41.14
N GLY A 255 -3.98 33.32 -41.05
CA GLY A 255 -4.78 34.51 -40.75
C GLY A 255 -6.24 34.04 -40.75
N ASP A 256 -7.04 34.52 -39.79
CA ASP A 256 -8.50 34.52 -39.92
C ASP A 256 -8.85 35.30 -41.19
N SER A 257 -9.57 34.70 -42.14
CA SER A 257 -10.61 35.40 -42.90
C SER A 257 -11.48 34.46 -43.73
N SER A 258 -12.77 34.53 -43.42
CA SER A 258 -13.97 34.28 -44.25
C SER A 258 -14.43 32.85 -44.50
#